data_AF-A0A257MEE7-F1
#
_entry.id   AF-A0A257MEE7-F1
#
_cell.length_a   1.000
_cell.length_b   1.000
_cell.length_c   1.000
_cell.angle_alpha   90.00
_cell.angle_beta   90.00
_cell.angle_gamma   90.00
#
_symmetry.space_group_name_H-M   'P 1'
#
loop_
_entity.id
_entity.type
_entity.pdbx_description
1 polymer ?
#
loop_
_entity_poly.entity_id
_entity_poly.type
_entity_poly.pdbx_seq_one_letter_code
_entity_poly.pdbx_strand_id
1 'polypeptide(L)'
;MNFSRRFDMAAGIFVFLVFLLTVYLTKDFLNTILLSMVLVFLLRPLYSIFFRLTGRSQISSFFSIMIVFMLILGFLIGITTVLLVETANLERSGFISGSQITTLIQEIEIWAKSSIPTWIYNSIIEIILRYVEEISDIPITIAKWLLPVLERGLGSFASNLPVLFAQLIVAVFFTYYILMDGKDFMAKALDLVPEEKKGLIRIFLHELNMIYDTLFSVYFTTSMLSGAMAA
;
A
#
# COMPACT_ATOMS: atom_id res chain seq x y z
N MET A 1 31.05 -48.25 8.56
CA MET A 1 30.73 -47.10 7.69
C MET A 1 29.83 -46.15 8.47
N ASN A 2 30.34 -44.97 8.83
CA ASN A 2 29.81 -44.16 9.96
C ASN A 2 28.45 -43.52 9.70
N PHE A 3 27.44 -43.94 10.48
CA PHE A 3 26.07 -43.42 10.46
C PHE A 3 26.01 -41.92 10.78
N SER A 4 26.87 -41.44 11.70
CA SER A 4 26.97 -40.00 12.04
C SER A 4 27.37 -39.15 10.84
N ARG A 5 28.32 -39.61 10.02
CA ARG A 5 28.80 -38.86 8.85
C ARG A 5 27.74 -38.73 7.75
N ARG A 6 26.83 -39.71 7.65
CA ARG A 6 25.65 -39.66 6.75
C ARG A 6 24.55 -38.76 7.30
N PHE A 7 24.36 -38.75 8.63
CA PHE A 7 23.40 -37.86 9.29
C PHE A 7 23.83 -36.39 9.19
N ASP A 8 25.11 -36.08 9.43
CA ASP A 8 25.64 -34.72 9.30
C ASP A 8 25.55 -34.21 7.84
N MET A 9 25.81 -35.10 6.87
CA MET A 9 25.68 -34.78 5.45
C MET A 9 24.22 -34.57 5.05
N ALA A 10 23.29 -35.40 5.56
CA ALA A 10 21.86 -35.22 5.33
C ALA A 10 21.32 -33.94 5.99
N ALA A 11 21.76 -33.61 7.21
CA ALA A 11 21.43 -32.38 7.89
C ALA A 11 21.96 -31.15 7.14
N GLY A 12 23.20 -31.21 6.63
CA GLY A 12 23.77 -30.15 5.79
C GLY A 12 22.98 -29.92 4.50
N ILE A 13 22.59 -31.00 3.81
CA ILE A 13 21.74 -30.92 2.62
C ILE A 13 20.37 -30.32 2.97
N PHE A 14 19.78 -30.73 4.09
CA PHE A 14 18.49 -30.21 4.54
C PHE A 14 18.54 -28.73 4.85
N VAL A 15 19.55 -28.26 5.60
CA VAL A 15 19.75 -26.84 5.89
C VAL A 15 19.97 -26.04 4.62
N PHE A 16 20.76 -26.56 3.68
CA PHE A 16 20.99 -25.91 2.38
C PHE A 16 19.70 -25.82 1.55
N LEU A 17 18.86 -26.86 1.58
CA LEU A 17 17.58 -26.87 0.90
C LEU A 17 16.60 -25.88 1.52
N VAL A 18 16.54 -25.80 2.86
CA VAL A 18 15.74 -24.80 3.58
C VAL A 18 16.22 -23.38 3.26
N PHE A 19 17.53 -23.16 3.15
CA PHE A 19 18.10 -21.88 2.75
C PHE A 19 17.68 -21.51 1.32
N LEU A 20 17.85 -22.43 0.36
CA LEU A 20 17.41 -22.23 -1.03
C LEU A 20 15.91 -21.94 -1.12
N LEU A 21 15.09 -22.69 -0.38
CA LEU A 21 13.65 -22.49 -0.33
C LEU A 21 13.29 -21.11 0.24
N THR A 22 13.97 -20.70 1.32
CA THR A 22 13.79 -19.36 1.90
C THR A 22 14.14 -18.27 0.89
N VAL A 23 15.27 -18.38 0.19
CA VAL A 23 15.70 -17.41 -0.83
C VAL A 23 14.70 -17.36 -1.99
N TYR A 24 14.25 -18.53 -2.46
CA TYR A 24 13.27 -18.64 -3.53
C TYR A 24 11.95 -17.97 -3.16
N LEU A 25 11.41 -18.26 -1.97
CA LEU A 25 10.17 -17.67 -1.49
C LEU A 25 10.32 -16.16 -1.24
N THR A 26 11.44 -15.71 -0.70
CA THR A 26 11.68 -14.28 -0.39
C THR A 26 11.73 -13.42 -1.66
N LYS A 27 12.15 -13.99 -2.80
CA LYS A 27 12.23 -13.26 -4.07
C LYS A 27 10.89 -12.62 -4.45
N ASP A 28 9.78 -13.33 -4.25
CA ASP A 28 8.43 -12.85 -4.60
C ASP A 28 7.95 -11.71 -3.68
N PHE A 29 8.60 -11.53 -2.53
CA PHE A 29 8.33 -10.46 -1.57
C PHE A 29 9.33 -9.31 -1.63
N LEU A 30 10.38 -9.41 -2.44
CA LEU A 30 11.46 -8.40 -2.46
C LEU A 30 10.92 -7.03 -2.94
N ASN A 31 10.04 -7.05 -3.94
CA ASN A 31 9.32 -5.85 -4.39
C ASN A 31 8.42 -5.27 -3.28
N THR A 32 7.79 -6.12 -2.49
CA THR A 32 6.94 -5.72 -1.36
C THR A 32 7.76 -5.08 -0.24
N ILE A 33 8.95 -5.62 0.06
CA ILE A 33 9.87 -5.04 1.05
C ILE A 33 10.36 -3.66 0.57
N LEU A 34 10.71 -3.53 -0.72
CA LEU A 34 11.08 -2.24 -1.31
C LEU A 34 9.92 -1.24 -1.24
N LEU A 35 8.70 -1.66 -1.57
CA LEU A 35 7.50 -0.84 -1.42
C LEU A 35 7.31 -0.39 0.02
N SER A 36 7.57 -1.25 1.00
CA SER A 36 7.49 -0.92 2.43
C SER A 36 8.48 0.18 2.81
N MET A 37 9.70 0.16 2.27
CA MET A 37 10.66 1.24 2.49
C MET A 37 10.15 2.57 1.93
N VAL A 38 9.59 2.57 0.72
CA VAL A 38 8.99 3.78 0.12
C VAL A 38 7.82 4.28 0.98
N LEU A 39 6.95 3.37 1.42
CA LEU A 39 5.82 3.68 2.30
C LEU A 39 6.28 4.34 3.59
N VAL A 40 7.37 3.89 4.23
CA VAL A 40 7.91 4.50 5.44
C VAL A 40 8.21 5.99 5.23
N PHE A 41 8.84 6.37 4.12
CA PHE A 41 9.11 7.78 3.84
C PHE A 41 7.82 8.56 3.58
N LEU A 42 6.90 8.00 2.79
CA LEU A 42 5.62 8.63 2.49
C LEU A 42 4.74 8.83 3.74
N LEU A 43 4.77 7.88 4.67
CA LEU A 43 4.04 7.90 5.96
C LEU A 43 4.77 8.66 7.06
N ARG A 44 6.03 9.05 6.86
CA ARG A 44 6.86 9.77 7.84
C ARG A 44 6.24 11.08 8.34
N PRO A 45 5.69 11.98 7.48
CA PRO A 45 5.04 13.20 7.95
C PRO A 45 3.84 12.90 8.85
N LEU A 46 2.98 11.95 8.46
CA LEU A 46 1.82 11.52 9.25
C LEU A 46 2.26 10.93 10.59
N TYR A 47 3.26 10.05 10.58
CA TYR A 47 3.86 9.50 11.79
C TYR A 47 4.40 10.58 12.72
N SER A 48 5.04 11.63 12.18
CA SER A 48 5.59 12.70 13.01
C SER A 48 4.49 13.49 13.74
N ILE A 49 3.36 13.74 13.07
CA ILE A 49 2.18 14.42 13.63
C ILE A 49 1.60 13.57 14.76
N PHE A 50 1.34 12.29 14.50
CA PHE A 50 0.79 11.39 15.52
C PHE A 50 1.77 11.14 16.67
N PHE A 51 3.07 11.09 16.40
CA PHE A 51 4.09 10.90 17.43
C PHE A 51 4.15 12.10 18.36
N ARG A 52 4.02 13.32 17.83
CA ARG A 52 3.94 14.55 18.62
C ARG A 52 2.68 14.57 19.52
N LEU A 53 1.58 13.99 19.05
CA LEU A 53 0.30 13.94 19.78
C LEU A 53 0.25 12.83 20.83
N THR A 54 0.78 11.63 20.51
CA THR A 54 0.63 10.43 21.35
C THR A 54 1.85 10.09 22.19
N GLY A 55 3.04 10.59 21.82
CA GLY A 55 4.31 10.33 22.51
C GLY A 55 4.78 8.87 22.49
N ARG A 56 4.07 7.98 21.79
CA ARG A 56 4.35 6.53 21.73
C ARG A 56 4.55 6.10 20.28
N SER A 57 5.71 5.53 19.97
CA SER A 57 6.08 5.09 18.61
C SER A 57 5.13 4.04 18.05
N GLN A 58 4.74 3.06 18.88
CA GLN A 58 3.81 1.97 18.51
C GLN A 58 2.45 2.48 18.06
N ILE A 59 1.88 3.41 18.84
CA ILE A 59 0.53 3.95 18.61
C ILE A 59 0.56 4.90 17.42
N SER A 60 1.60 5.72 17.30
CA SER A 60 1.78 6.63 16.16
C SER A 60 1.91 5.88 14.83
N SER A 61 2.72 4.81 14.79
CA SER A 61 2.92 4.00 13.60
C SER A 61 1.61 3.33 13.15
N PHE A 62 0.87 2.78 14.11
CA PHE A 62 -0.45 2.19 13.84
C PHE A 62 -1.44 3.22 13.27
N PHE A 63 -1.59 4.38 13.92
CA PHE A 63 -2.51 5.43 13.44
C PHE A 63 -2.12 6.00 12.08
N SER A 64 -0.82 6.14 11.81
CA SER A 64 -0.32 6.59 10.50
C SER A 64 -0.73 5.61 9.38
N ILE A 65 -0.56 4.31 9.61
CA ILE A 65 -0.99 3.29 8.63
C ILE A 65 -2.52 3.25 8.53
N MET A 66 -3.24 3.33 9.65
CA MET A 66 -4.70 3.32 9.70
C MET A 66 -5.31 4.47 8.90
N ILE A 67 -4.78 5.69 9.03
CA ILE A 67 -5.35 6.85 8.35
C ILE A 67 -5.16 6.76 6.84
N VAL A 68 -4.01 6.28 6.38
CA VAL A 68 -3.77 6.04 4.94
C VAL A 68 -4.68 4.94 4.43
N PHE A 69 -4.87 3.87 5.21
CA PHE A 69 -5.82 2.81 4.86
C PHE A 69 -7.25 3.34 4.74
N MET A 70 -7.71 4.19 5.67
CA MET A 70 -9.02 4.85 5.59
C MET A 70 -9.14 5.78 4.38
N LEU A 71 -8.10 6.55 4.04
CA LEU A 71 -8.09 7.42 2.86
C LEU A 71 -8.24 6.61 1.57
N ILE A 72 -7.47 5.53 1.43
CA ILE A 72 -7.56 4.62 0.27
C ILE A 72 -8.96 4.00 0.20
N LEU A 73 -9.50 3.54 1.32
CA LEU A 73 -10.83 2.93 1.38
C LEU A 73 -11.92 3.93 1.00
N GLY A 74 -11.86 5.16 1.51
CA GLY A 74 -12.80 6.22 1.15
C GLY A 74 -12.74 6.56 -0.34
N PHE A 75 -11.53 6.69 -0.89
CA PHE A 75 -11.33 6.91 -2.32
C PHE A 75 -11.90 5.78 -3.19
N LEU A 76 -11.66 4.53 -2.79
CA LEU A 76 -12.16 3.35 -3.51
C LEU A 76 -13.70 3.33 -3.53
N ILE A 77 -14.34 3.58 -2.38
CA ILE A 77 -15.81 3.67 -2.29
C ILE A 77 -16.33 4.78 -3.21
N GLY A 78 -15.73 5.97 -3.17
CA GLY A 78 -16.14 7.08 -4.03
C GLY A 78 -16.06 6.77 -5.51
N ILE A 79 -14.92 6.23 -5.98
CA ILE A 79 -14.77 5.83 -7.38
C ILE A 79 -15.82 4.79 -7.76
N THR A 80 -16.08 3.78 -6.92
CA THR A 80 -17.09 2.76 -7.25
C THR A 80 -18.48 3.36 -7.40
N THR A 81 -18.86 4.33 -6.56
CA THR A 81 -20.15 5.01 -6.68
C THR A 81 -20.27 5.85 -7.95
N VAL A 82 -19.22 6.57 -8.34
CA VAL A 82 -19.18 7.35 -9.59
C VAL A 82 -19.27 6.42 -10.81
N LEU A 83 -18.51 5.33 -10.80
CA LEU A 83 -18.55 4.33 -11.86
C LEU A 83 -19.92 3.64 -11.95
N LEU A 84 -20.62 3.46 -10.82
CA LEU A 84 -21.98 2.90 -10.82
C LEU A 84 -22.97 3.81 -11.54
N VAL A 85 -22.94 5.11 -11.25
CA VAL A 85 -23.82 6.09 -11.90
C VAL A 85 -23.54 6.12 -13.40
N GLU A 86 -22.27 6.11 -13.80
CA GLU A 86 -21.89 6.17 -15.22
C GLU A 86 -22.20 4.87 -15.97
N THR A 87 -21.98 3.72 -15.34
CA THR A 87 -22.38 2.43 -15.93
C THR A 87 -23.90 2.30 -16.07
N ALA A 88 -24.69 2.79 -15.09
CA ALA A 88 -26.14 2.82 -15.19
C ALA A 88 -26.63 3.74 -16.34
N ASN A 89 -25.97 4.90 -16.53
CA ASN A 89 -26.24 5.77 -17.67
C ASN A 89 -25.93 5.08 -19.01
N LEU A 90 -24.83 4.33 -19.09
CA LEU A 90 -24.42 3.58 -20.27
C LEU A 90 -25.34 2.39 -20.57
N GLU A 91 -25.80 1.66 -19.56
CA GLU A 91 -26.82 0.60 -19.74
C GLU A 91 -28.13 1.20 -20.26
N ARG A 92 -28.55 2.35 -19.72
CA ARG A 92 -29.75 3.08 -20.19
C ARG A 92 -29.64 3.56 -21.63
N SER A 93 -28.42 3.83 -22.11
CA SER A 93 -28.14 4.17 -23.52
C SER A 93 -28.16 2.96 -24.47
N GLY A 94 -28.34 1.74 -23.95
CA GLY A 94 -28.37 0.49 -24.72
C GLY A 94 -27.01 -0.01 -25.19
N PHE A 95 -25.91 0.57 -24.70
CA PHE A 95 -24.55 0.28 -25.15
C PHE A 95 -23.88 -0.88 -24.40
N ILE A 96 -24.29 -1.14 -23.16
CA ILE A 96 -23.75 -2.21 -22.31
C ILE A 96 -24.91 -3.08 -21.84
N SER A 97 -24.78 -4.40 -21.99
CA SER A 97 -25.77 -5.37 -21.52
C SER A 97 -25.18 -6.11 -20.32
N GLY A 98 -25.67 -5.82 -19.11
CA GLY A 98 -25.47 -6.62 -17.90
C GLY A 98 -24.07 -7.20 -17.72
N SER A 99 -23.11 -6.35 -17.36
CA SER A 99 -21.74 -6.79 -17.09
C SER A 99 -21.60 -7.35 -15.66
N GLN A 100 -20.73 -8.33 -15.44
CA GLN A 100 -20.39 -8.81 -14.08
C GLN A 100 -19.78 -7.72 -13.19
N ILE A 101 -19.32 -6.61 -13.78
CA ILE A 101 -18.80 -5.46 -13.06
C ILE A 101 -19.94 -4.70 -12.36
N THR A 102 -21.09 -4.50 -13.03
CA THR A 102 -22.19 -3.73 -12.43
C THR A 102 -22.74 -4.44 -11.18
N THR A 103 -22.79 -5.78 -11.20
CA THR A 103 -23.14 -6.57 -10.01
C THR A 103 -22.09 -6.43 -8.89
N LEU A 104 -20.79 -6.50 -9.19
CA LEU A 104 -19.73 -6.33 -8.18
C LEU A 104 -19.73 -4.93 -7.56
N ILE A 105 -19.92 -3.88 -8.37
CA ILE A 105 -19.99 -2.50 -7.89
C ILE A 105 -21.21 -2.31 -6.98
N GLN A 106 -22.37 -2.86 -7.34
CA GLN A 106 -23.58 -2.82 -6.51
C GLN A 106 -23.38 -3.56 -5.18
N GLU A 107 -22.72 -4.72 -5.18
CA GLU A 107 -22.40 -5.46 -3.95
C GLU A 107 -21.49 -4.64 -3.02
N ILE A 108 -20.47 -3.97 -3.57
CA ILE A 108 -19.58 -3.09 -2.80
C ILE A 108 -20.36 -1.90 -2.21
N GLU A 109 -21.28 -1.30 -2.96
CA GLU A 109 -22.12 -0.20 -2.48
C GLU A 109 -23.06 -0.65 -1.34
N ILE A 110 -23.71 -1.80 -1.49
CA ILE A 110 -24.58 -2.38 -0.46
C ILE A 110 -23.77 -2.69 0.81
N TRP A 111 -22.59 -3.31 0.65
CA TRP A 111 -21.67 -3.56 1.76
C TRP A 111 -21.27 -2.26 2.45
N ALA A 112 -20.88 -1.23 1.69
CA ALA A 112 -20.48 0.07 2.23
C ALA A 112 -21.61 0.73 3.04
N LYS A 113 -22.84 0.74 2.51
CA LYS A 113 -24.02 1.28 3.22
C LYS A 113 -24.37 0.51 4.50
N SER A 114 -24.12 -0.80 4.52
CA SER A 114 -24.41 -1.65 5.68
C SER A 114 -23.32 -1.60 6.77
N SER A 115 -22.06 -1.45 6.37
CA SER A 115 -20.91 -1.55 7.26
C SER A 115 -20.43 -0.20 7.79
N ILE A 116 -20.72 0.88 7.07
CA ILE A 116 -20.29 2.24 7.42
C ILE A 116 -21.51 3.01 7.96
N PRO A 117 -21.39 3.70 9.11
CA PRO A 117 -22.44 4.57 9.61
C PRO A 117 -22.90 5.58 8.55
N THR A 118 -24.21 5.76 8.43
CA THR A 118 -24.82 6.56 7.35
C THR A 118 -24.29 7.98 7.27
N TRP A 119 -23.97 8.60 8.42
CA TRP A 119 -23.39 9.94 8.47
C TRP A 119 -21.97 9.99 7.86
N ILE A 120 -21.12 8.99 8.12
CA ILE A 120 -19.78 8.88 7.54
C ILE A 120 -19.88 8.62 6.04
N TYR A 121 -20.74 7.67 5.65
CA TYR A 121 -20.95 7.32 4.25
C TYR A 121 -21.37 8.55 3.43
N ASN A 122 -22.39 9.28 3.90
CA ASN A 122 -22.87 10.49 3.22
C ASN A 122 -21.79 11.58 3.14
N SER A 123 -21.01 11.81 4.20
CA SER A 123 -19.92 12.79 4.16
C SER A 123 -18.81 12.43 3.18
N ILE A 124 -18.41 11.15 3.11
CA ILE A 124 -17.39 10.69 2.15
C ILE A 124 -17.91 10.88 0.72
N ILE A 125 -19.16 10.47 0.47
CA ILE A 125 -19.78 10.60 -0.85
C ILE A 125 -19.95 12.07 -1.24
N GLU A 126 -20.37 12.95 -0.33
CA GLU A 126 -20.50 14.38 -0.62
C GLU A 126 -19.16 15.03 -0.98
N ILE A 127 -18.09 14.73 -0.23
CA ILE A 127 -16.74 15.23 -0.54
C ILE A 127 -16.30 14.77 -1.92
N ILE A 128 -16.52 13.49 -2.24
CA ILE A 128 -16.06 12.91 -3.49
C ILE A 128 -16.92 13.39 -4.67
N LEU A 129 -18.24 13.47 -4.51
CA LEU A 129 -19.13 14.02 -5.52
C LEU A 129 -18.84 15.49 -5.79
N ARG A 130 -18.50 16.29 -4.78
CA ARG A 130 -18.07 17.68 -4.99
C ARG A 130 -16.79 17.77 -5.81
N TYR A 131 -15.80 16.93 -5.51
CA TYR A 131 -14.56 16.82 -6.30
C TYR A 131 -14.80 16.29 -7.72
N VAL A 132 -15.81 15.44 -7.91
CA VAL A 132 -16.12 14.82 -9.20
C VAL A 132 -17.05 15.70 -10.05
N GLU A 133 -17.95 16.49 -9.44
CA GLU A 133 -18.73 17.51 -10.13
C GLU A 133 -17.84 18.64 -10.65
N GLU A 134 -16.73 18.93 -10.00
CA GLU A 134 -15.73 19.88 -10.49
C GLU A 134 -14.90 19.29 -11.66
N ILE A 135 -14.80 17.96 -11.72
CA ILE A 135 -14.34 17.16 -12.87
C ILE A 135 -15.57 16.74 -13.71
N SER A 136 -16.51 17.68 -13.89
CA SER A 136 -17.72 17.51 -14.71
C SER A 136 -17.35 16.90 -16.07
N ASP A 137 -17.99 15.77 -16.38
CA ASP A 137 -17.67 14.82 -17.45
C ASP A 137 -16.38 14.03 -17.23
N ILE A 138 -16.47 12.90 -16.50
CA ILE A 138 -15.69 11.73 -16.91
C ILE A 138 -16.27 11.35 -18.29
N PRO A 139 -15.59 11.67 -19.41
CA PRO A 139 -16.15 11.42 -20.72
C PRO A 139 -16.38 9.92 -20.84
N ILE A 140 -17.44 9.53 -21.55
CA ILE A 140 -17.74 8.13 -21.90
C ILE A 140 -16.48 7.41 -22.43
N THR A 141 -15.55 8.14 -23.06
CA THR A 141 -14.23 7.65 -23.49
C THR A 141 -13.31 7.18 -22.35
N ILE A 142 -13.26 7.89 -21.21
CA ILE A 142 -12.48 7.48 -20.03
C ILE A 142 -13.12 6.26 -19.37
N ALA A 143 -14.45 6.24 -19.22
CA ALA A 143 -15.17 5.06 -18.73
C ALA A 143 -14.90 3.83 -19.62
N LYS A 144 -14.94 4.00 -20.96
CA LYS A 144 -14.62 2.96 -21.94
C LYS A 144 -13.18 2.45 -21.86
N TRP A 145 -12.22 3.30 -21.52
CA TRP A 145 -10.83 2.89 -21.31
C TRP A 145 -10.64 2.18 -19.97
N LEU A 146 -11.28 2.69 -18.91
CA LEU A 146 -11.07 2.22 -17.54
C LEU A 146 -11.77 0.88 -17.27
N LEU A 147 -12.99 0.66 -17.79
CA LEU A 147 -13.76 -0.56 -17.58
C LEU A 147 -13.01 -1.86 -17.95
N PRO A 148 -12.45 -2.03 -19.16
CA PRO A 148 -11.69 -3.24 -19.51
C PRO A 148 -10.33 -3.35 -18.80
N VAL A 149 -9.80 -2.25 -18.26
CA VAL A 149 -8.61 -2.28 -17.37
C VAL A 149 -9.02 -2.78 -15.99
N LEU A 150 -10.17 -2.35 -15.47
CA LEU A 150 -10.77 -2.84 -14.23
C LEU A 150 -11.12 -4.32 -14.33
N GLU A 151 -11.72 -4.81 -15.43
CA GLU A 151 -12.02 -6.23 -15.60
C GLU A 151 -10.77 -7.09 -15.57
N ARG A 152 -9.73 -6.71 -16.33
CA ARG A 152 -8.45 -7.42 -16.34
C ARG A 152 -7.75 -7.34 -14.99
N GLY A 153 -7.81 -6.17 -14.35
CA GLY A 153 -7.27 -5.93 -13.02
C GLY A 153 -7.95 -6.81 -11.97
N LEU A 154 -9.28 -6.79 -11.90
CA LEU A 154 -10.09 -7.57 -10.97
C LEU A 154 -9.99 -9.07 -11.22
N GLY A 155 -9.98 -9.51 -12.48
CA GLY A 155 -9.75 -10.90 -12.84
C GLY A 155 -8.38 -11.40 -12.38
N SER A 156 -7.34 -10.61 -12.58
CA SER A 156 -5.98 -10.89 -12.07
C SER A 156 -5.91 -10.82 -10.54
N PHE A 157 -6.65 -9.89 -9.92
CA PHE A 157 -6.71 -9.74 -8.47
C PHE A 157 -7.34 -10.98 -7.82
N ALA A 158 -8.45 -11.45 -8.37
CA ALA A 158 -9.15 -12.66 -7.90
C ALA A 158 -8.26 -13.91 -8.01
N SER A 159 -7.51 -14.07 -9.11
CA SER A 159 -6.61 -15.21 -9.27
C SER A 159 -5.38 -15.19 -8.35
N ASN A 160 -4.95 -14.01 -7.91
CA ASN A 160 -3.74 -13.81 -7.09
C ASN A 160 -4.02 -13.43 -5.64
N LEU A 161 -5.28 -13.49 -5.20
CA LEU A 161 -5.74 -13.04 -3.87
C LEU A 161 -4.86 -13.55 -2.72
N PRO A 162 -4.50 -14.85 -2.62
CA PRO A 162 -3.66 -15.35 -1.52
C PRO A 162 -2.27 -14.70 -1.47
N VAL A 163 -1.64 -14.52 -2.65
CA VAL A 163 -0.32 -13.92 -2.77
C VAL A 163 -0.37 -12.43 -2.44
N LEU A 164 -1.37 -11.71 -2.97
CA LEU A 164 -1.58 -10.30 -2.69
C LEU A 164 -1.87 -10.05 -1.21
N PHE A 165 -2.64 -10.93 -0.56
CA PHE A 165 -2.91 -10.85 0.87
C PHE A 165 -1.64 -11.07 1.71
N ALA A 166 -0.83 -12.06 1.36
CA ALA A 166 0.46 -12.28 2.00
C ALA A 166 1.41 -11.07 1.80
N GLN A 167 1.46 -10.50 0.59
CA GLN A 167 2.24 -9.30 0.31
C GLN A 167 1.72 -8.09 1.09
N LEU A 168 0.41 -7.91 1.22
CA LEU A 168 -0.18 -6.83 2.01
C LEU A 168 0.23 -6.95 3.49
N ILE A 169 0.14 -8.15 4.07
CA ILE A 169 0.59 -8.42 5.43
C ILE A 169 2.05 -8.02 5.58
N VAL A 170 2.93 -8.55 4.72
CA VAL A 170 4.37 -8.23 4.72
C VAL A 170 4.59 -6.72 4.62
N ALA A 171 3.91 -6.05 3.69
CA ALA A 171 4.04 -4.61 3.50
C ALA A 171 3.69 -3.81 4.76
N VAL A 172 2.55 -4.13 5.38
CA VAL A 172 2.10 -3.48 6.61
C VAL A 172 3.06 -3.73 7.76
N PHE A 173 3.50 -4.99 7.94
CA PHE A 173 4.43 -5.35 9.01
C PHE A 173 5.79 -4.66 8.86
N PHE A 174 6.41 -4.72 7.69
CA PHE A 174 7.70 -4.07 7.45
C PHE A 174 7.59 -2.56 7.60
N THR A 175 6.56 -1.95 7.04
CA THR A 175 6.32 -0.50 7.19
C THR A 175 6.15 -0.14 8.66
N TYR A 176 5.34 -0.89 9.41
CA TYR A 176 5.11 -0.66 10.83
C TYR A 176 6.40 -0.70 11.66
N TYR A 177 7.20 -1.76 11.50
CA TYR A 177 8.42 -1.96 12.30
C TYR A 177 9.52 -0.97 11.92
N ILE A 178 9.69 -0.67 10.63
CA ILE A 178 10.68 0.33 10.19
C ILE A 178 10.26 1.73 10.68
N LEU A 179 8.98 2.06 10.68
CA LEU A 179 8.49 3.36 11.17
C LEU A 179 8.63 3.49 12.70
N MET A 180 8.48 2.39 13.43
CA MET A 180 8.64 2.34 14.89
C MET A 180 10.11 2.45 15.33
N ASP A 181 10.98 1.57 14.82
CA ASP A 181 12.36 1.36 15.31
C ASP A 181 13.44 1.48 14.22
N GLY A 182 13.12 2.07 13.06
CA GLY A 182 14.04 2.09 11.91
C GLY A 182 15.40 2.72 12.19
N LYS A 183 15.49 3.66 13.14
CA LYS A 183 16.78 4.26 13.56
C LYS A 183 17.66 3.24 14.29
N ASP A 184 17.08 2.45 15.19
CA ASP A 184 17.79 1.43 15.96
C ASP A 184 18.16 0.24 15.08
N PHE A 185 17.29 -0.11 14.14
CA PHE A 185 17.58 -1.10 13.10
C PHE A 185 18.83 -0.70 12.29
N MET A 186 18.92 0.58 11.91
CA MET A 186 20.06 1.06 11.12
C MET A 186 21.34 1.25 11.93
N ALA A 187 21.23 1.59 13.21
CA ALA A 187 22.37 1.60 14.12
C ALA A 187 22.99 0.20 14.26
N LYS A 188 22.16 -0.83 14.46
CA LYS A 188 22.63 -2.23 14.53
C LYS A 188 23.20 -2.73 13.20
N ALA A 189 22.66 -2.29 12.07
CA ALA A 189 23.21 -2.63 10.76
C ALA A 189 24.61 -2.02 10.54
N LEU A 190 24.84 -0.79 11.05
CA LEU A 190 26.15 -0.15 11.04
C LEU A 190 27.18 -0.86 11.94
N ASP A 191 26.75 -1.59 12.96
CA ASP A 191 27.66 -2.37 13.82
C ASP A 191 28.28 -3.57 13.09
N LEU A 192 27.62 -4.08 12.02
CA LEU A 192 28.13 -5.17 11.18
C LEU A 192 29.19 -4.70 10.17
N VAL A 193 29.35 -3.39 10.01
CA VAL A 193 30.31 -2.79 9.08
C VAL A 193 31.69 -2.74 9.73
N PRO A 194 32.79 -3.06 9.02
CA PRO A 194 34.15 -2.88 9.53
C PRO A 194 34.41 -1.45 10.00
N GLU A 195 35.03 -1.28 11.18
CA GLU A 195 35.32 0.01 11.83
C GLU A 195 35.91 1.05 10.87
N GLU A 196 36.86 0.63 10.04
CA GLU A 196 37.54 1.45 9.02
C GLU A 196 36.60 2.12 8.01
N LYS A 197 35.45 1.49 7.73
CA LYS A 197 34.46 1.95 6.74
C LYS A 197 33.18 2.49 7.37
N LYS A 198 33.02 2.40 8.70
CA LYS A 198 31.82 2.87 9.42
C LYS A 198 31.54 4.35 9.16
N GLY A 199 32.58 5.20 9.18
CA GLY A 199 32.45 6.63 8.93
C GLY A 199 31.90 6.95 7.53
N LEU A 200 32.46 6.31 6.50
CA LEU A 200 32.04 6.51 5.11
C LEU A 200 30.61 6.01 4.87
N ILE A 201 30.26 4.84 5.39
CA ILE A 201 28.91 4.27 5.24
C ILE A 201 27.87 5.11 5.99
N ARG A 202 28.22 5.67 7.16
CA ARG A 202 27.33 6.57 7.90
C ARG A 202 26.99 7.83 7.10
N ILE A 203 27.99 8.44 6.45
CA ILE A 203 27.79 9.62 5.60
C ILE A 203 26.91 9.25 4.40
N PHE A 204 27.21 8.16 3.70
CA PHE A 204 26.42 7.69 2.57
C PHE A 204 24.95 7.44 2.94
N LEU A 205 24.70 6.72 4.05
CA LEU A 205 23.33 6.47 4.51
C LEU A 205 22.59 7.75 4.92
N HIS A 206 23.31 8.73 5.46
CA HIS A 206 22.74 10.03 5.80
C HIS A 206 22.31 10.80 4.54
N GLU A 207 23.19 10.91 3.54
CA GLU A 207 22.88 11.53 2.25
C GLU A 207 21.71 10.83 1.56
N LEU A 208 21.72 9.49 1.56
CA LEU A 208 20.64 8.70 0.99
C LEU A 208 19.32 8.99 1.72
N ASN A 209 19.29 8.97 3.05
CA ASN A 209 18.08 9.33 3.80
C ASN A 209 17.60 10.76 3.47
N MET A 210 18.49 11.74 3.26
CA MET A 210 18.08 13.10 2.86
C MET A 210 17.44 13.13 1.47
N ILE A 211 18.01 12.40 0.50
CA ILE A 211 17.46 12.31 -0.86
C ILE A 211 16.06 11.68 -0.82
N TYR A 212 15.92 10.53 -0.14
CA TYR A 212 14.64 9.83 -0.04
C TYR A 212 13.59 10.65 0.72
N ASP A 213 13.97 11.32 1.80
CA ASP A 213 13.05 12.18 2.56
C ASP A 213 12.57 13.39 1.74
N THR A 214 13.46 14.00 0.97
CA THR A 214 13.08 15.10 0.06
C THR A 214 12.17 14.57 -1.05
N LEU A 215 12.56 13.45 -1.68
CA LEU A 215 11.85 12.90 -2.82
C LEU A 215 10.43 12.44 -2.45
N PHE A 216 10.29 11.70 -1.36
CA PHE A 216 9.05 11.03 -1.00
C PHE A 216 8.26 11.74 0.09
N SER A 217 8.88 12.41 1.05
CA SER A 217 8.14 13.12 2.11
C SER A 217 7.79 14.54 1.66
N VAL A 218 8.80 15.31 1.23
CA VAL A 218 8.62 16.75 0.94
C VAL A 218 7.79 16.96 -0.31
N TYR A 219 8.19 16.41 -1.46
CA TYR A 219 7.42 16.60 -2.70
C TYR A 219 6.00 16.03 -2.58
N PHE A 220 5.82 14.85 -1.96
CA PHE A 220 4.48 14.30 -1.74
C PHE A 220 3.62 15.25 -0.91
N THR A 221 4.15 15.78 0.19
CA THR A 221 3.41 16.73 1.04
C THR A 221 3.08 18.00 0.26
N THR A 222 4.04 18.56 -0.50
CA THR A 222 3.81 19.76 -1.31
C THR A 222 2.78 19.52 -2.41
N SER A 223 2.85 18.40 -3.12
CA SER A 223 1.87 18.03 -4.15
C SER A 223 0.48 17.80 -3.56
N MET A 224 0.39 17.13 -2.40
CA MET A 224 -0.88 16.93 -1.70
C MET A 224 -1.48 18.26 -1.24
N LEU A 225 -0.67 19.16 -0.67
CA LEU A 225 -1.11 20.49 -0.24
C LEU A 225 -1.55 21.33 -1.44
N SER A 226 -0.77 21.31 -2.52
CA SER A 226 -1.09 22.02 -3.76
C SER A 226 -2.38 21.48 -4.39
N GLY A 227 -2.61 20.16 -4.35
CA GLY A 227 -3.86 19.56 -4.81
C GLY A 227 -5.05 19.99 -3.95
N ALA A 228 -4.89 19.98 -2.62
CA ALA A 228 -5.93 20.41 -1.69
C ALA A 228 -6.22 21.92 -1.71
N MET A 229 -5.29 22.76 -2.19
CA MET A 229 -5.50 24.20 -2.36
C MET A 229 -6.01 24.57 -3.76
N ALA A 230 -5.84 23.69 -4.75
CA ALA A 230 -6.32 23.89 -6.11
C ALA A 230 -7.78 23.43 -6.31
N ALA A 231 -8.31 22.64 -5.37
CA ALA A 231 -9.72 22.34 -5.19
C ALA A 231 -10.32 23.22 -4.08
#